data_AF-A0AAV5YHE6-F1
#
_entry.id   AF-A0AAV5YHE6-F1
#
_cell.length_a   1.000
_cell.length_b   1.000
_cell.length_c   1.000
_cell.angle_alpha   90.00
_cell.angle_beta   90.00
_cell.angle_gamma   90.00
#
_symmetry.space_group_name_H-M   'P 1'
#
loop_
_entity.id
_entity.type
_entity.pdbx_description
1 polymer ?
#
loop_
_entity_poly.entity_id
_entity_poly.type
_entity_poly.pdbx_seq_one_letter_code
_entity_poly.pdbx_strand_id
1 'polypeptide(L)' 'MRRSSAALVAVLVAALAPPAAWADHGVGLRSEGWSPMTAALVFGGLALLVGAIVVIVVAILTRRGDSPSE' A
#
# COMPACT_ATOMS: atom_id res chain seq x y z
N MET A 1 11.44 -18.42 -12.73
CA MET A 1 11.07 -17.65 -11.52
C MET A 1 10.39 -16.29 -11.78
N ARG A 2 10.25 -15.80 -13.04
CA ARG A 2 9.50 -14.56 -13.37
C ARG A 2 8.01 -14.56 -12.98
N ARG A 3 7.40 -15.74 -12.83
CA ARG A 3 5.98 -15.89 -12.45
C ARG A 3 5.68 -15.36 -11.04
N SER A 4 6.65 -15.41 -10.12
CA SER A 4 6.43 -15.02 -8.72
C SER A 4 6.36 -13.51 -8.51
N SER A 5 7.18 -12.72 -9.22
CA SER A 5 7.10 -11.25 -9.13
C SER A 5 5.83 -10.73 -9.81
N ALA A 6 5.45 -11.31 -10.95
CA ALA A 6 4.19 -11.00 -11.60
C ALA A 6 2.98 -11.37 -10.72
N ALA A 7 3.04 -12.51 -10.01
CA ALA A 7 2.01 -12.89 -9.05
C ALA A 7 1.92 -11.93 -7.86
N LEU A 8 3.06 -11.43 -7.35
CA LEU A 8 3.09 -10.50 -6.22
C LEU A 8 2.56 -9.12 -6.60
N VAL A 9 2.91 -8.63 -7.80
CA VAL A 9 2.30 -7.42 -8.38
C VAL A 9 0.81 -7.62 -8.64
N ALA A 10 0.41 -8.75 -9.19
CA ALA A 10 -1.01 -9.07 -9.42
C ALA A 10 -1.81 -9.14 -8.11
N VAL A 11 -1.23 -9.70 -7.04
CA VAL A 11 -1.83 -9.71 -5.70
C VAL A 11 -1.91 -8.31 -5.12
N LEU A 12 -0.87 -7.48 -5.29
CA LEU A 12 -0.89 -6.09 -4.84
C LEU A 12 -1.97 -5.28 -5.58
N VAL A 13 -2.07 -5.43 -6.90
CA VAL A 13 -3.10 -4.79 -7.74
C VAL A 13 -4.50 -5.29 -7.38
N ALA A 14 -4.66 -6.60 -7.12
CA ALA A 14 -5.94 -7.17 -6.69
C ALA A 14 -6.32 -6.74 -5.26
N ALA A 15 -5.35 -6.52 -4.38
CA ALA A 15 -5.57 -6.00 -3.03
C ALA A 15 -5.88 -4.50 -3.03
N LEU A 16 -5.41 -3.76 -4.03
CA LEU A 16 -5.78 -2.36 -4.28
C LEU A 16 -7.06 -2.21 -5.10
N ALA A 17 -7.58 -3.28 -5.70
CA ALA A 17 -8.86 -3.25 -6.39
C ALA A 17 -9.96 -3.02 -5.35
N PRO A 18 -10.82 -1.99 -5.52
CA PRO A 18 -11.85 -1.70 -4.54
C PRO A 18 -12.83 -2.88 -4.47
N PRO A 19 -12.97 -3.58 -3.33
CA PRO A 19 -14.08 -4.51 -3.14
C PRO A 19 -15.39 -3.78 -3.35
N ALA A 20 -16.38 -4.46 -3.95
CA ALA A 20 -17.72 -3.94 -4.18
C ALA A 20 -18.37 -3.36 -2.90
N ALA A 21 -17.92 -3.78 -1.71
CA ALA A 21 -18.30 -3.24 -0.41
C ALA A 21 -17.93 -1.75 -0.19
N TRP A 22 -16.96 -1.18 -0.91
CA TRP A 22 -16.68 0.26 -0.86
C TRP A 22 -17.74 1.10 -1.57
N ALA A 23 -18.52 0.50 -2.47
CA ALA A 23 -19.60 1.20 -3.17
C ALA A 23 -20.70 1.65 -2.19
N ASP A 24 -20.97 0.86 -1.15
CA ASP A 24 -21.93 1.20 -0.10
C ASP A 24 -21.38 2.25 0.90
N HIS A 25 -20.08 2.55 0.81
CA HIS A 25 -19.36 3.54 1.63
C HIS A 25 -18.73 4.64 0.76
N GLY A 26 -19.35 4.98 -0.38
CA GLY A 26 -18.80 5.80 -1.48
C GLY A 26 -18.44 7.26 -1.17
N VAL A 27 -18.12 7.60 0.08
CA VAL A 27 -17.63 8.91 0.46
C VAL A 27 -16.22 8.75 1.04
N GLY A 28 -15.27 9.53 0.51
CA GLY A 28 -13.90 9.57 1.02
C GLY A 28 -13.86 9.93 2.51
N LEU A 29 -12.68 9.78 3.13
CA LEU A 29 -12.46 10.14 4.54
C LEU A 29 -12.98 11.56 4.80
N ARG A 30 -14.15 11.66 5.47
CA ARG A 30 -14.73 12.95 5.83
C ARG A 30 -13.91 13.53 6.97
N SER A 31 -13.27 14.66 6.71
CA SER A 31 -12.54 15.42 7.72
C SER A 31 -13.38 16.53 8.36
N GLU A 32 -14.66 16.65 7.99
CA GLU A 32 -15.60 17.61 8.59
C GLU A 32 -15.72 17.35 10.10
N GLY A 33 -15.44 18.38 10.89
CA GLY A 33 -15.45 18.32 12.36
C GLY A 33 -14.17 17.81 13.00
N TRP A 34 -13.13 17.43 12.24
CA TRP A 34 -11.84 17.06 12.80
C TRP A 34 -11.00 18.30 13.15
N SER A 35 -10.20 18.22 14.21
CA SER A 35 -9.20 19.25 14.47
C SER A 35 -8.15 19.27 13.35
N PRO A 36 -7.58 20.44 12.99
CA PRO A 36 -6.52 20.53 11.98
C PRO A 36 -5.34 19.60 12.27
N MET A 37 -5.00 19.42 13.55
CA MET A 37 -3.93 18.52 14.00
C MET A 37 -4.28 17.05 13.72
N THR A 38 -5.50 16.63 14.03
CA THR A 38 -5.97 15.25 13.78
C THR A 38 -5.96 14.94 12.29
N ALA A 39 -6.47 15.86 11.46
CA ALA A 39 -6.42 15.71 10.01
C ALA A 39 -4.97 15.56 9.51
N ALA A 40 -4.07 16.44 9.94
CA ALA A 40 -2.67 16.38 9.54
C ALA A 40 -1.99 15.06 9.95
N LEU A 41 -2.24 14.56 11.17
CA LEU A 41 -1.66 13.31 11.65
C LEU A 41 -2.21 12.09 10.91
N VAL A 42 -3.50 12.06 10.60
CA VAL A 42 -4.11 10.94 9.86
C VAL A 42 -3.62 10.91 8.42
N PHE A 43 -3.73 12.03 7.69
CA PHE A 43 -3.28 12.09 6.30
C PHE A 43 -1.75 11.93 6.18
N GLY A 44 -0.99 12.57 7.06
CA GLY A 44 0.45 12.40 7.14
C GLY A 44 0.83 10.96 7.47
N GLY A 45 0.22 10.37 8.50
CA GLY A 45 0.48 8.97 8.89
C GLY A 45 0.19 7.98 7.76
N LEU A 46 -0.91 8.17 7.03
CA LEU A 46 -1.23 7.36 5.86
C LEU A 46 -0.18 7.51 4.75
N ALA A 47 0.29 8.73 4.47
CA ALA A 47 1.34 8.96 3.48
C ALA A 47 2.67 8.27 3.88
N LEU A 48 3.05 8.39 5.15
CA LEU A 48 4.25 7.75 5.70
C LEU A 48 4.15 6.22 5.65
N LEU A 49 2.97 5.67 5.95
CA LEU A 49 2.71 4.23 5.88
C LEU A 49 2.84 3.71 4.44
N VAL A 50 2.25 4.39 3.46
CA VAL A 50 2.39 4.03 2.04
C VAL A 50 3.86 4.06 1.61
N GLY A 51 4.61 5.10 2.00
CA GLY A 51 6.04 5.18 1.74
C GLY A 51 6.83 4.01 2.33
N ALA A 52 6.54 3.66 3.59
CA ALA A 52 7.19 2.53 4.26
C ALA A 52 6.91 1.19 3.55
N ILE A 53 5.67 0.96 3.12
CA ILE A 53 5.29 -0.24 2.36
C ILE A 53 6.10 -0.35 1.07
N VAL A 54 6.22 0.75 0.31
CA VAL A 54 7.01 0.77 -0.94
C VAL A 54 8.48 0.42 -0.68
N VAL A 55 9.10 1.03 0.34
CA VAL A 55 10.50 0.76 0.70
C VAL A 55 10.68 -0.71 1.08
N ILE A 56 9.79 -1.28 1.89
CA ILE A 56 9.84 -2.69 2.29
C ILE A 56 9.73 -3.60 1.06
N VAL A 57 8.78 -3.33 0.16
CA VAL A 57 8.60 -4.11 -1.06
C VAL A 57 9.87 -4.06 -1.92
N VAL A 58 10.42 -2.86 -2.15
CA VAL A 58 11.67 -2.70 -2.91
C VAL A 58 12.82 -3.45 -2.24
N ALA A 59 12.99 -3.30 -0.92
CA ALA A 59 14.04 -3.99 -0.18
C ALA A 59 13.94 -5.52 -0.29
N ILE A 60 12.72 -6.08 -0.20
CA ILE A 60 12.48 -7.52 -0.36
C ILE A 60 12.79 -7.96 -1.80
N LEU A 61 12.37 -7.19 -2.79
CA LEU A 61 12.58 -7.52 -4.20
C LEU A 61 14.05 -7.45 -4.60
N THR A 62 14.77 -6.43 -4.14
CA THR A 62 16.22 -6.27 -4.38
C THR A 62 17.00 -7.38 -3.69
N ARG A 63 16.72 -7.69 -2.41
CA ARG A 63 17.42 -8.74 -1.67
C ARG A 63 17.26 -10.15 -2.29
N ARG A 64 16.14 -10.42 -2.96
CA ARG A 64 15.93 -11.69 -3.68
C ARG A 64 16.69 -11.76 -5.00
N GLY A 65 17.09 -10.63 -5.58
CA GLY A 65 17.96 -10.58 -6.76
C GLY A 65 19.41 -10.91 -6.45
N ASP A 66 19.85 -10.68 -5.21
CA ASP A 66 21.23 -10.84 -4.77
C ASP A 66 21.52 -12.18 -4.09
N SER A 67 20.57 -13.12 -4.08
CA SER A 67 20.80 -14.46 -3.51
C SER A 67 21.84 -15.19 -4.38
N PRO A 68 23.04 -15.49 -3.87
CA PRO A 68 24.06 -16.22 -4.62
C PRO A 68 23.50 -17.60 -4.93
N SER A 69 23.46 -17.95 -6.20
CA SER A 69 23.17 -19.31 -6.63
C SER A 69 24.36 -20.19 -6.31
N GLU A 70 24.34 -20.81 -5.13
CA GLU A 70 25.13 -22.01 -4.77
C GLU A 70 24.19 -23.13 -4.35
#